data_AF-A0A956DMS1-F1
#
_entry.id   AF-A0A956DMS1-F1
#
_cell.length_a   1.000
_cell.length_b   1.000
_cell.length_c   1.000
_cell.angle_alpha   90.00
_cell.angle_beta   90.00
_cell.angle_gamma   90.00
#
_symmetry.space_group_name_H-M   'P 1'
#
loop_
_entity.id
_entity.type
_entity.pdbx_description
1 polymer ?
#
loop_
_entity_poly.entity_id
_entity_poly.type
_entity_poly.pdbx_seq_one_letter_code
_entity_poly.pdbx_strand_id
1 'polypeptide(L)' 'MEGALPEVSEAGIVRGDDGGRRCFWGASSEDYVRYHDEEWGRPVTDDHRLFEKICLEG' A
#
# COMPACT_ATOMS: atom_id res chain seq x y z
N MET A 1 11.32 -22.62 -3.16
CA MET A 1 11.07 -22.66 -1.70
C MET A 1 9.88 -21.77 -1.46
N GLU A 2 8.69 -22.34 -1.66
CA GLU A 2 7.39 -21.71 -1.46
C GLU A 2 7.32 -21.00 -0.10
N GLY A 3 7.26 -19.67 -0.14
CA GLY A 3 6.61 -18.91 0.91
C GLY A 3 5.13 -18.89 0.57
N ALA A 4 4.29 -19.45 1.44
CA ALA A 4 2.84 -19.32 1.30
C ALA A 4 2.49 -17.83 1.18
N LEU A 5 1.71 -17.47 0.16
CA LEU A 5 1.14 -16.13 0.11
C LEU A 5 0.39 -15.91 1.42
N PRO A 6 0.61 -14.78 2.12
CA PRO A 6 -0.09 -14.51 3.35
C PRO A 6 -1.60 -14.64 3.10
N GLU A 7 -2.30 -15.31 4.00
CA GLU A 7 -3.74 -15.57 3.85
C GLU A 7 -4.48 -14.24 3.69
N VAL A 8 -4.89 -13.95 2.45
CA VAL A 8 -5.70 -12.78 2.14
C VAL A 8 -7.12 -13.10 2.59
N SER A 9 -7.62 -12.35 3.56
CA SER A 9 -9.03 -12.46 3.96
C SER A 9 -9.96 -12.18 2.77
N GLU A 10 -11.20 -12.69 2.79
CA GLU A 10 -12.22 -12.38 1.77
C GLU A 10 -12.42 -10.87 1.56
N ALA A 11 -12.15 -10.06 2.59
CA ALA A 11 -12.17 -8.61 2.56
C ALA A 11 -10.97 -7.95 1.85
N GLY A 12 -10.01 -8.72 1.34
CA GLY A 12 -8.80 -8.20 0.69
C GLY A 12 -7.78 -7.62 1.66
N ILE A 13 -7.84 -7.98 2.95
CA ILE A 13 -6.96 -7.48 4.01
C ILE A 13 -5.96 -8.56 4.43
N VAL A 14 -4.70 -8.16 4.62
CA VAL A 14 -3.58 -8.99 5.09
C VAL A 14 -3.03 -8.43 6.41
N ARG A 15 -2.53 -9.33 7.28
CA ARG A 15 -1.76 -8.97 8.49
C ARG A 15 -0.27 -9.01 8.17
N GLY A 16 0.43 -7.90 8.43
CA GLY A 16 1.89 -7.83 8.34
C GLY A 16 2.58 -8.38 9.58
N ASP A 17 3.89 -8.64 9.46
CA ASP A 17 4.74 -9.10 10.57
C ASP A 17 4.86 -8.07 11.69
N ASP A 18 4.64 -6.80 11.36
CA ASP A 18 4.54 -5.67 12.29
C ASP A 18 3.19 -5.61 13.04
N GLY A 19 2.29 -6.55 12.80
CA GLY A 19 0.93 -6.58 13.34
C GLY A 19 -0.05 -5.63 12.65
N GLY A 20 0.40 -4.87 11.65
CA GLY A 20 -0.43 -3.96 10.85
C GLY A 20 -1.46 -4.72 9.99
N ARG A 21 -2.59 -4.08 9.69
CA ARG A 21 -3.60 -4.59 8.75
C ARG A 21 -3.62 -3.69 7.52
N ARG A 22 -3.35 -4.25 6.35
CA ARG A 22 -3.24 -3.50 5.09
C ARG A 22 -4.06 -4.17 4.00
N CYS A 23 -4.39 -3.40 2.96
CA CYS A 23 -4.87 -3.99 1.71
C CYS A 23 -3.85 -5.00 1.18
N PHE A 24 -4.31 -6.06 0.52
CA PHE A 24 -3.43 -7.14 0.04
C PHE A 24 -2.26 -6.64 -0.82
N TRP A 25 -2.46 -5.60 -1.62
CA TRP A 25 -1.44 -4.99 -2.45
C TRP A 25 -0.48 -4.08 -1.65
N GLY A 26 -0.95 -3.48 -0.55
CA GLY A 26 -0.16 -2.60 0.32
C GLY A 26 0.85 -3.33 1.20
N ALA A 27 0.79 -4.67 1.26
CA ALA A 27 1.76 -5.50 1.97
C ALA A 27 2.72 -6.27 1.02
N SER A 28 2.80 -5.87 -0.25
CA SER A 28 3.54 -6.62 -1.29
C SER A 28 5.06 -6.43 -1.26
N SER A 29 5.54 -5.31 -0.75
CA SER A 29 6.96 -4.99 -0.55
C SER A 29 7.12 -3.93 0.53
N GLU A 30 8.33 -3.76 1.09
CA GLU A 30 8.62 -2.72 2.10
C GLU A 30 8.30 -1.30 1.59
N ASP A 31 8.60 -1.02 0.33
CA ASP A 31 8.28 0.28 -0.28
C ASP A 31 6.77 0.49 -0.43
N TYR A 32 6.03 -0.57 -0.78
CA TYR A 32 4.57 -0.51 -0.85
C TYR A 32 3.92 -0.41 0.53
N VAL A 33 4.51 -1.00 1.57
CA VAL A 33 4.06 -0.83 2.96
C VAL A 33 4.14 0.64 3.36
N ARG A 34 5.29 1.28 3.13
CA ARG A 34 5.49 2.71 3.44
C ARG A 34 4.53 3.58 2.62
N TYR A 35 4.45 3.36 1.31
CA TYR A 35 3.56 4.10 0.43
C TYR A 35 2.08 3.95 0.83
N HIS A 36 1.63 2.73 1.14
CA HIS A 36 0.25 2.46 1.57
C HIS A 36 -0.09 3.21 2.87
N ASP A 37 0.81 3.17 3.86
CA ASP A 37 0.53 3.70 5.19
C ASP A 37 0.62 5.22 5.25
N GLU A 38 1.57 5.80 4.52
CA GLU A 38 1.95 7.21 4.63
C GLU A 38 1.39 8.07 3.50
N GLU A 39 1.10 7.51 2.32
CA GLU A 39 0.73 8.29 1.15
C GLU A 39 -0.64 7.93 0.57
N TRP A 40 -0.93 6.65 0.40
CA TRP A 40 -2.11 6.23 -0.36
C TRP A 40 -3.41 6.59 0.37
N GLY A 41 -4.34 7.24 -0.34
CA GLY A 41 -5.61 7.70 0.22
C GLY A 41 -5.49 8.86 1.22
N ARG A 42 -4.29 9.40 1.48
CA ARG A 42 -4.11 10.61 2.28
C ARG A 42 -4.46 11.85 1.44
N PRO A 43 -5.22 12.84 1.97
CA PRO A 43 -5.52 14.07 1.25
C PRO A 43 -4.25 14.85 0.89
N VAL A 44 -4.16 15.32 -0.36
CA VAL A 44 -3.10 16.20 -0.85
C VAL A 44 -3.74 17.39 -1.55
N THR A 45 -3.31 18.60 -1.20
CA THR A 45 -3.82 19.85 -1.78
C THR A 45 -2.73 20.72 -2.39
N ASP A 46 -1.49 20.24 -2.41
CA ASP A 46 -0.37 20.93 -3.05
C ASP A 46 -0.34 20.59 -4.54
N ASP A 47 -0.37 21.63 -5.39
CA ASP A 47 -0.50 21.47 -6.85
C ASP A 47 0.68 20.70 -7.46
N HIS A 48 1.90 20.92 -6.96
CA HIS A 48 3.08 20.23 -7.48
C HIS A 48 3.05 18.74 -7.12
N ARG A 49 2.65 18.41 -5.89
CA ARG A 49 2.49 17.01 -5.44
C ARG A 49 1.35 16.30 -6.16
N LEU A 50 0.26 17.00 -6.45
CA LEU A 50 -0.84 16.45 -7.26
C LEU A 50 -0.38 16.18 -8.69
N PHE A 51 0.35 17.12 -9.31
CA PHE A 51 0.93 16.92 -10.63
C PHE A 51 1.89 15.72 -10.66
N GLU A 52 2.81 15.62 -9.68
CA GLU A 52 3.71 14.48 -9.51
C GLU A 52 2.95 13.16 -9.45
N LYS A 53 1.91 13.07 -8.61
CA LYS A 53 1.09 11.86 -8.47
C LYS A 53 0.41 11.50 -9.79
N ILE A 54 -0.25 12.44 -10.45
CA ILE A 54 -0.95 12.16 -11.73
C ILE A 54 0.04 11.69 -12.81
N CYS A 55 1.25 12.26 -12.88
CA CYS A 55 2.25 11.84 -13.85
C CYS A 55 2.78 10.41 -13.61
N LEU A 56 2.83 9.95 -12.36
CA LEU A 56 3.32 8.61 -12.01
C LEU A 56 2.26 7.51 -12.22
N GLU A 57 0.98 7.85 -12.29
CA GLU A 57 -0.14 6.91 -12.52
C GLU A 57 -0.50 6.72 -14.01
N GLY A 58 0.23 7.40 -14.91
CA GLY A 58 -0.06 7.50 -16.35
C GLY A 58 0.15 6.24 -17.18
#